data_AF-A0A2G2KI29-F1
#
_entry.id   AF-A0A2G2KI29-F1
#
_cell.length_a   1.000
_cell.length_b   1.000
_cell.length_c   1.000
_cell.angle_alpha   90.00
_cell.angle_beta   90.00
_cell.angle_gamma   90.00
#
_symmetry.space_group_name_H-M   'P 1'
#
loop_
_entity.id
_entity.type
_entity.pdbx_description
1 polymer ?
#
loop_
_entity_poly.entity_id
_entity_poly.type
_entity_poly.pdbx_seq_one_letter_code
_entity_poly.pdbx_strand_id
1 'polypeptide(L)'
;MLANYLPVLLFLIVASGLGVVLLVAGKLLSPHRPNQRKLSPYECGFEAFEDNRMKFDIRYYLVAILFIIFDLEIAFLFPWAVALDEIGIFGFLAMIIFLLVLVVGFVYEWMKGALEWE
;
A
#
# COMPACT_ATOMS: atom_id res chain seq x y z
N MET A 1 -28.86 -6.58 -5.21
CA MET A 1 -27.64 -5.94 -4.67
C MET A 1 -26.39 -6.79 -4.94
N LEU A 2 -26.34 -8.07 -4.56
CA LEU A 2 -25.16 -8.93 -4.78
C LEU A 2 -24.82 -9.23 -6.26
N ALA A 3 -25.82 -9.24 -7.14
CA ALA A 3 -25.60 -9.45 -8.58
C ALA A 3 -24.63 -8.43 -9.21
N ASN A 4 -24.52 -7.22 -8.65
CA ASN A 4 -23.60 -6.18 -9.14
C ASN A 4 -22.12 -6.47 -8.84
N TYR A 5 -21.83 -7.42 -7.93
CA TYR A 5 -20.46 -7.87 -7.67
C TYR A 5 -20.00 -8.96 -8.64
N LEU A 6 -20.92 -9.62 -9.35
CA LEU A 6 -20.57 -10.65 -10.33
C LEU A 6 -19.70 -10.11 -11.48
N PRO A 7 -19.99 -8.95 -12.09
CA PRO A 7 -19.09 -8.33 -13.06
C PRO A 7 -17.69 -8.03 -12.51
N VAL A 8 -17.60 -7.56 -11.26
CA VAL A 8 -16.31 -7.27 -10.59
C VAL A 8 -15.50 -8.55 -10.42
N LEU A 9 -16.14 -9.62 -9.97
CA LEU A 9 -15.49 -10.92 -9.81
C LEU A 9 -15.02 -11.48 -11.16
N LEU A 10 -15.85 -11.41 -12.19
CA LEU A 10 -15.48 -11.85 -13.54
C LEU A 10 -14.30 -11.04 -14.09
N PHE A 11 -14.30 -9.72 -13.86
CA PHE A 11 -13.18 -8.86 -14.25
C PHE A 11 -11.88 -9.27 -13.58
N LEU A 12 -11.89 -9.51 -12.27
CA LEU A 12 -10.71 -9.99 -11.54
C LEU A 12 -10.20 -11.33 -12.08
N ILE A 13 -11.11 -12.27 -12.35
CA ILE A 13 -10.76 -13.59 -12.91
C ILE A 13 -10.11 -13.45 -14.28
N VAL A 14 -10.69 -12.65 -15.19
CA VAL A 14 -10.16 -12.47 -16.54
C VAL A 14 -8.83 -11.72 -16.51
N ALA A 15 -8.71 -10.65 -15.70
CA ALA A 15 -7.49 -9.87 -15.59
C ALA A 15 -6.32 -10.69 -15.01
N SER A 16 -6.55 -11.40 -13.90
CA SER A 16 -5.55 -12.28 -13.32
C SER A 16 -5.23 -13.47 -14.23
N GLY A 17 -6.25 -14.06 -14.85
CA GLY A 17 -6.10 -15.16 -15.81
C GLY A 17 -5.25 -14.76 -17.01
N LEU A 18 -5.49 -13.58 -17.59
CA LEU A 18 -4.67 -13.05 -18.67
C LEU A 18 -3.23 -12.82 -18.22
N GLY A 19 -3.01 -12.25 -17.04
CA GLY A 19 -1.67 -12.08 -16.47
C GLY A 19 -0.91 -13.41 -16.35
N VAL A 20 -1.56 -14.45 -15.85
CA VAL A 20 -0.99 -15.81 -15.76
C VAL A 20 -0.72 -16.38 -17.15
N VAL A 21 -1.66 -16.29 -18.09
CA VAL A 21 -1.49 -16.79 -19.47
C VAL A 21 -0.29 -16.15 -20.14
N LEU A 22 -0.12 -14.83 -20.01
CA LEU A 22 1.02 -14.11 -20.60
C LEU A 22 2.35 -14.53 -19.97
N LEU A 23 2.41 -14.72 -18.64
CA LEU A 23 3.61 -15.23 -17.97
C LEU A 23 3.95 -16.67 -18.40
N VAL A 24 2.95 -17.54 -18.53
CA VAL A 24 3.12 -18.93 -18.99
C VAL A 24 3.55 -18.97 -20.45
N ALA A 25 2.92 -18.17 -21.31
CA ALA A 25 3.29 -18.04 -22.71
C ALA A 25 4.74 -17.53 -22.84
N GLY A 26 5.11 -16.50 -22.08
CA GLY A 26 6.49 -15.99 -22.04
C GLY A 26 7.49 -17.07 -21.61
N LYS A 27 7.15 -17.88 -20.62
CA LYS A 27 8.00 -19.01 -20.16
C LYS A 27 8.10 -20.13 -21.20
N LEU A 28 7.01 -20.46 -21.89
CA LEU A 28 6.96 -21.58 -22.85
C LEU A 28 7.59 -21.22 -24.20
N LEU A 29 7.41 -19.98 -24.66
CA LEU A 29 7.91 -19.49 -25.95
C LEU A 29 9.36 -18.99 -25.88
N SER A 30 9.88 -18.68 -24.69
CA SER A 30 11.24 -18.15 -24.53
C SER A 30 12.32 -19.24 -24.65
N PRO A 31 13.45 -18.96 -25.33
CA PRO A 31 14.61 -19.85 -25.33
C PRO A 31 15.17 -20.07 -23.92
N HIS A 32 15.06 -21.29 -23.41
CA HIS A 32 15.54 -21.65 -22.08
C HIS A 32 17.02 -22.10 -22.11
N ARG A 33 17.95 -21.17 -21.86
CA ARG A 33 19.40 -21.44 -21.77
C ARG A 33 19.99 -20.89 -20.46
N PRO A 34 19.71 -21.52 -19.30
CA PRO A 34 20.25 -21.11 -18.02
C PRO A 34 21.77 -21.31 -18.00
N ASN A 35 22.50 -20.35 -17.44
CA ASN A 35 23.93 -20.49 -17.16
C ASN A 35 24.22 -19.79 -15.83
N GLN A 36 25.32 -20.16 -15.16
CA GLN A 36 25.63 -19.62 -13.83
C GLN A 36 25.77 -18.09 -13.84
N ARG A 37 26.32 -17.50 -14.91
CA ARG A 37 26.50 -16.03 -15.05
C ARG A 37 25.19 -15.25 -15.30
N LYS A 38 24.14 -15.89 -15.84
CA LYS A 38 22.80 -15.31 -16.07
C LYS A 38 21.94 -15.40 -14.82
N LEU A 39 22.26 -16.36 -13.95
CA LEU A 39 21.56 -16.60 -12.69
C LEU A 39 22.24 -15.92 -11.50
N SER A 40 23.45 -15.38 -11.68
CA SER A 40 24.12 -14.58 -10.65
C SER A 40 23.45 -13.20 -10.50
N PRO A 41 23.36 -12.66 -9.28
CA PRO A 41 22.91 -11.30 -9.04
C PRO A 41 23.71 -10.27 -9.86
N TYR A 42 23.06 -9.15 -10.19
CA TYR A 42 23.72 -8.06 -10.89
C TYR A 42 24.53 -7.22 -9.90
N GLU A 43 25.86 -7.25 -10.01
CA GLU A 43 26.78 -6.47 -9.16
C GLU A 43 27.86 -5.77 -10.03
N CYS A 44 27.46 -5.13 -11.13
CA CYS A 44 28.36 -4.39 -12.04
C CYS A 44 29.61 -5.16 -12.52
N GLY A 45 29.53 -6.50 -12.61
CA GLY A 45 30.63 -7.37 -13.06
C GLY A 45 31.46 -8.00 -11.94
N PHE A 46 31.15 -7.70 -10.68
CA PHE A 46 31.75 -8.34 -9.51
C PHE A 46 30.90 -9.53 -9.01
N GLU A 47 31.49 -10.38 -8.19
CA GLU A 47 30.72 -11.37 -7.42
C GLU A 47 29.99 -10.63 -6.30
N ALA A 48 28.77 -11.06 -5.96
CA ALA A 48 28.01 -10.45 -4.88
C ALA A 48 28.82 -10.54 -3.58
N PHE A 49 29.16 -9.40 -3.00
CA PHE A 49 29.92 -9.31 -1.76
C PHE A 49 28.99 -9.50 -0.56
N GLU A 50 29.28 -10.50 0.28
CA GLU A 50 28.80 -10.72 1.66
C GLU A 50 27.29 -10.48 1.98
N ASP A 51 26.93 -10.69 3.25
CA ASP A 51 25.56 -10.85 3.74
C ASP A 51 24.71 -9.58 3.57
N ASN A 52 23.62 -9.66 2.79
CA ASN A 52 22.58 -8.62 2.57
C ASN A 52 21.75 -8.32 3.85
N ARG A 53 22.23 -8.67 5.05
CA ARG A 53 21.54 -8.34 6.29
C ARG A 53 21.90 -6.94 6.74
N MET A 54 21.61 -5.97 5.88
CA MET A 54 21.68 -4.56 6.25
C MET A 54 20.56 -4.25 7.26
N LYS A 55 20.88 -3.39 8.23
CA LYS A 55 19.85 -2.82 9.11
C LYS A 55 18.97 -1.93 8.24
N PHE A 56 17.70 -2.32 8.09
CA PHE A 56 16.72 -1.48 7.43
C PHE A 56 16.46 -0.23 8.27
N ASP A 57 16.22 0.87 7.58
CA ASP A 57 15.93 2.13 8.23
C ASP A 57 14.58 2.08 8.96
N ILE A 58 14.53 2.61 10.19
CA ILE A 58 13.30 2.68 10.99
C ILE A 58 12.28 3.64 10.35
N ARG A 59 12.72 4.55 9.48
CA ARG A 59 11.85 5.49 8.75
C ARG A 59 10.72 4.80 7.99
N TYR A 60 10.96 3.64 7.37
CA TYR A 60 9.92 2.87 6.68
C TYR A 60 8.81 2.40 7.64
N TYR A 61 9.16 2.05 8.87
CA TYR A 61 8.22 1.64 9.90
C TYR A 61 7.37 2.81 10.40
N LEU A 62 7.99 3.98 10.62
CA LEU A 62 7.27 5.19 11.04
C LEU A 62 6.22 5.60 10.01
N VAL A 63 6.60 5.62 8.72
CA VAL A 63 5.67 5.93 7.62
C VAL A 63 4.54 4.90 7.52
N ALA A 64 4.85 3.60 7.69
CA ALA A 64 3.83 2.55 7.63
C ALA A 64 2.80 2.64 8.76
N ILE A 65 3.24 2.92 9.99
CA ILE A 65 2.31 3.11 11.12
C ILE A 65 1.45 4.34 10.91
N LEU A 66 2.05 5.45 10.48
CA LEU A 66 1.31 6.67 10.19
C LEU A 66 0.25 6.44 9.12
N PHE A 67 0.60 5.72 8.05
CA PHE A 67 -0.35 5.32 7.01
C PHE A 67 -1.51 4.48 7.58
N ILE A 68 -1.24 3.51 8.45
CA ILE A 68 -2.28 2.69 9.08
C ILE A 68 -3.24 3.54 9.91
N ILE A 69 -2.71 4.51 10.66
CA ILE A 69 -3.53 5.42 11.46
C ILE A 69 -4.44 6.24 10.54
N PHE A 70 -3.88 6.89 9.51
CA PHE A 70 -4.66 7.67 8.54
C PHE A 70 -5.69 6.85 7.76
N ASP A 71 -5.37 5.61 7.37
CA ASP A 71 -6.31 4.73 6.68
C ASP A 71 -7.52 4.38 7.57
N LEU A 72 -7.26 4.14 8.86
CA LEU A 72 -8.29 3.93 9.86
C LEU A 72 -9.14 5.19 10.09
N GLU A 73 -8.55 6.38 10.05
CA GLU A 73 -9.31 7.65 10.11
C GLU A 73 -10.31 7.79 8.96
N ILE A 74 -9.84 7.49 7.73
CA ILE A 74 -10.67 7.50 6.53
C ILE A 74 -11.81 6.48 6.63
N ALA A 75 -11.55 5.30 7.22
CA ALA A 75 -12.59 4.30 7.47
C ALA A 75 -13.71 4.82 8.40
N PHE A 76 -13.42 5.74 9.33
CA PHE A 76 -14.44 6.41 10.16
C PHE A 76 -15.11 7.58 9.44
N LEU A 77 -14.40 8.28 8.56
CA LEU A 77 -14.96 9.39 7.78
C LEU A 77 -16.02 8.93 6.79
N PHE A 78 -15.88 7.75 6.18
CA PHE A 78 -16.82 7.27 5.17
C PHE A 78 -18.26 7.09 5.70
N PRO A 79 -18.52 6.34 6.79
CA PRO A 79 -19.87 6.20 7.33
C PRO A 79 -20.46 7.54 7.78
N TRP A 80 -19.65 8.41 8.37
CA TRP A 80 -20.07 9.75 8.78
C TRP A 80 -20.47 10.62 7.58
N ALA A 81 -19.68 10.62 6.51
CA ALA A 81 -19.95 11.39 5.31
C ALA A 81 -21.24 10.91 4.61
N VAL A 82 -21.47 9.60 4.59
CA VAL A 82 -22.69 9.01 4.01
C VAL A 82 -23.94 9.31 4.86
N ALA A 83 -23.80 9.35 6.18
CA ALA A 83 -24.92 9.57 7.11
C ALA A 83 -25.07 11.03 7.56
N LEU A 84 -24.35 11.98 6.96
CA LEU A 84 -24.27 13.37 7.43
C LEU A 84 -25.65 14.04 7.53
N ASP A 85 -26.53 13.75 6.56
CA ASP A 85 -27.89 14.29 6.50
C ASP A 85 -28.77 13.78 7.65
N GLU A 86 -28.48 12.60 8.21
CA GLU A 86 -29.27 12.00 9.30
C GLU A 86 -28.80 12.47 10.69
N ILE A 87 -27.49 12.66 10.86
CA ILE A 87 -26.87 13.00 12.16
C ILE A 87 -26.84 14.51 12.45
N GLY A 88 -27.05 15.34 11.43
CA GLY A 88 -27.17 16.80 11.54
C GLY A 88 -25.94 17.49 12.18
N ILE A 89 -26.18 18.65 12.80
CA ILE A 89 -25.12 19.52 13.34
C ILE A 89 -24.29 18.84 14.44
N PHE A 90 -24.91 17.96 15.24
CA PHE A 90 -24.20 17.25 16.30
C PHE A 90 -23.14 16.30 15.72
N GLY A 91 -23.53 15.47 14.73
CA GLY A 91 -22.58 14.58 14.06
C GLY A 91 -21.51 15.33 13.28
N PHE A 92 -21.86 16.48 12.70
CA PHE A 92 -20.88 17.37 12.07
C PHE A 92 -19.84 17.88 13.08
N LEU A 93 -20.26 18.46 14.20
CA LEU A 93 -19.34 18.99 15.22
C LEU A 93 -18.49 17.89 15.86
N ALA A 94 -19.05 16.71 16.12
CA ALA A 94 -18.32 15.58 16.65
C ALA A 94 -17.17 15.16 15.71
N MET A 95 -17.42 15.11 14.40
CA MET A 95 -16.38 14.78 13.43
C MET A 95 -15.34 15.88 13.26
N ILE A 96 -15.74 17.16 13.34
CA ILE A 96 -14.77 18.27 13.34
C ILE A 96 -13.82 18.15 14.54
N ILE A 97 -14.33 17.84 15.73
CA ILE A 97 -13.49 17.63 16.92
C ILE A 97 -12.57 16.41 16.72
N PHE A 98 -13.10 15.31 16.19
CA PHE A 98 -12.30 14.12 15.88
C PHE A 98 -11.14 14.44 14.94
N LEU A 99 -11.42 15.11 13.81
CA LEU A 99 -10.41 15.54 12.84
C LEU A 99 -9.38 16.49 13.47
N LEU A 100 -9.82 17.43 14.31
CA LEU A 100 -8.89 18.35 14.98
C LEU A 100 -7.89 17.62 15.88
N VAL A 101 -8.34 16.64 16.67
CA VAL A 101 -7.45 15.85 17.52
C VAL A 101 -6.39 15.13 16.69
N LEU A 102 -6.78 14.57 15.54
CA LEU A 102 -5.88 13.85 14.64
C LEU A 102 -4.91 14.79 13.92
N VAL A 103 -5.38 15.95 13.45
CA VAL A 103 -4.51 16.98 12.88
C VAL A 103 -3.47 17.45 13.90
N VAL A 104 -3.83 17.58 15.18
CA VAL A 104 -2.84 17.88 16.24
C VAL A 104 -1.81 16.76 16.37
N GLY A 105 -2.24 15.49 16.36
CA GLY A 105 -1.33 14.33 16.37
C GLY A 105 -0.36 14.34 15.18
N PHE A 106 -0.88 14.57 13.98
CA PHE A 106 -0.07 14.67 12.77
C PHE A 106 0.93 15.83 12.82
N VAL A 107 0.50 17.02 13.25
CA VAL A 107 1.39 18.18 13.41
C VAL A 107 2.49 17.88 14.43
N TYR A 108 2.18 17.18 15.52
CA TYR A 108 3.18 16.77 16.51
C TYR A 108 4.24 15.84 15.90
N GLU A 109 3.82 14.83 15.13
CA GLU A 109 4.74 13.90 14.46
C GLU A 109 5.59 14.58 13.39
N TRP A 110 5.00 15.51 12.64
CA TRP A 110 5.71 16.37 11.69
C TRP A 110 6.80 17.18 12.40
N MET A 111 6.47 17.85 13.49
CA MET A 111 7.43 18.62 14.28
C MET A 111 8.52 17.75 14.92
N LYS A 112 8.27 16.46 15.11
CA LYS A 112 9.24 15.49 15.62
C LYS A 112 10.16 14.89 14.54
N GLY A 113 9.99 15.29 13.28
CA GLY A 113 10.82 14.82 12.18
C GLY A 113 10.53 13.36 11.78
N ALA A 114 9.38 12.79 12.19
CA ALA A 114 9.00 11.42 11.83
C ALA A 114 8.82 11.23 10.30
N LEU A 115 8.66 12.34 9.58
CA LEU A 115 8.44 12.43 8.14
C LEU A 115 9.65 12.96 7.36
N GLU A 116 10.77 13.25 8.02
CA GLU A 116 11.95 13.81 7.37
C GLU A 116 12.75 12.70 6.64
N TRP A 117 13.14 12.99 5.40
CA TRP A 117 13.79 12.06 4.47
C TRP A 117 15.20 12.54 4.06
N GLU A 118 15.85 13.31 4.92
CA GLU A 118 17.27 13.69 4.79
C GLU A 118 18.20 12.72 5.53
#